data_AF-I3V341-F1
#
_entry.id   AF-I3V341-F1
#
_cell.length_a   1.000
_cell.length_b   1.000
_cell.length_c   1.000
_cell.angle_alpha   90.00
_cell.angle_beta   90.00
_cell.angle_gamma   90.00
#
_symmetry.space_group_name_H-M   'P 1'
#
loop_
_entity.id
_entity.type
_entity.pdbx_description
1 polymer ?
#
loop_
_entity_poly.entity_id
_entity_poly.type
_entity_poly.pdbx_seq_one_letter_code
_entity_poly.pdbx_strand_id
1 'polypeptide(L)'
;MKTSLWLAIACLAASLPSHAEALKPIELKDQELANLRGRYVMPGRIVSFGIVMSSTWQNAKGDVIGATSTLQVQQSTIKPQFYVSMIDRKGAGTAPSSASAAGTGVVTGGNGLTTTEGVTQVVRAAGDNNAAYNNVDINVTKANQAPAVQQQGQVLAAGQTLVGENGAGALSVSSSGVGVQLNINASNNQGSSVQRLAQGGLLQNSTLLGNGNLVNNVTTLNVVMRESVPTAASLNGSLDQLKGLRTFGY
;
A
#
# COMPACT_ATOMS: atom_id res chain seq x y z
N MET A 1 -50.37 3.45 -42.04
CA MET A 1 -49.28 2.43 -41.91
C MET A 1 -47.88 2.93 -42.27
N LYS A 2 -47.70 4.04 -43.03
CA LYS A 2 -46.36 4.49 -43.47
C LYS A 2 -45.57 5.27 -42.41
N THR A 3 -46.23 6.01 -41.51
CA THR A 3 -45.57 6.90 -40.53
C THR A 3 -44.87 6.16 -39.39
N SER A 4 -45.42 5.04 -38.92
CA SER A 4 -44.80 4.22 -37.85
C SER A 4 -43.51 3.55 -38.32
N LEU A 5 -43.41 3.19 -39.61
CA LEU A 5 -42.20 2.61 -40.20
C LEU A 5 -41.04 3.63 -40.24
N TRP A 6 -41.35 4.88 -40.60
CA TRP A 6 -40.35 5.96 -40.60
C TRP A 6 -39.85 6.31 -39.20
N LEU A 7 -40.74 6.27 -38.20
CA LEU A 7 -40.37 6.52 -36.81
C LEU A 7 -39.46 5.40 -36.25
N ALA A 8 -39.77 4.14 -36.59
CA ALA A 8 -38.92 3.01 -36.21
C ALA A 8 -37.52 3.07 -36.84
N ILE A 9 -37.42 3.48 -38.11
CA ILE A 9 -36.14 3.64 -38.80
C ILE A 9 -35.31 4.79 -38.20
N ALA A 10 -35.96 5.91 -37.84
CA ALA A 10 -35.29 7.04 -37.19
C ALA A 10 -34.76 6.66 -35.79
N CYS A 11 -35.54 5.92 -34.99
CA CYS A 11 -35.09 5.42 -33.69
C CYS A 11 -33.95 4.40 -33.80
N LEU A 12 -33.97 3.52 -34.82
CA LEU A 12 -32.85 2.60 -35.06
C LEU A 12 -31.57 3.35 -35.44
N ALA A 13 -31.66 4.35 -36.31
CA ALA A 13 -30.50 5.16 -36.71
C ALA A 13 -29.90 5.97 -35.54
N ALA A 14 -30.74 6.47 -34.63
CA ALA A 14 -30.30 7.18 -33.43
C ALA A 14 -29.73 6.25 -32.33
N SER A 15 -30.01 4.94 -32.39
CA SER A 15 -29.51 3.94 -31.44
C SER A 15 -28.18 3.32 -31.85
N LEU A 16 -27.65 3.67 -33.03
CA LEU A 16 -26.31 3.28 -33.43
C LEU A 16 -25.30 4.00 -32.52
N PRO A 17 -24.41 3.29 -31.81
CA PRO A 17 -23.42 3.92 -30.96
C PRO A 17 -22.53 4.82 -31.82
N SER A 18 -22.70 6.14 -31.69
CA SER A 18 -21.78 7.10 -32.30
C SER A 18 -20.41 6.82 -31.71
N HIS A 19 -19.49 6.41 -32.57
CA HIS A 19 -18.09 6.11 -32.30
C HIS A 19 -17.57 6.80 -31.04
N ALA A 20 -17.53 6.06 -29.93
CA ALA A 20 -16.52 6.34 -28.93
C ALA A 20 -15.21 5.97 -29.63
N GLU A 21 -14.45 6.97 -30.09
CA GLU A 21 -13.04 6.81 -30.43
C GLU A 21 -12.43 5.97 -29.32
N ALA A 22 -12.09 4.71 -29.63
CA ALA A 22 -11.40 3.86 -28.70
C ALA A 22 -10.07 4.57 -28.44
N LEU A 23 -9.92 5.16 -27.26
CA LEU A 23 -8.67 5.77 -26.81
C LEU A 23 -7.58 4.73 -27.04
N LYS A 24 -6.83 4.85 -28.14
CA LYS A 24 -5.73 3.95 -28.43
C LYS A 24 -4.67 4.26 -27.40
N PRO A 25 -4.34 3.32 -26.49
CA PRO A 25 -3.27 3.54 -25.56
C PRO A 25 -2.00 3.81 -26.38
N ILE A 26 -1.42 4.99 -26.23
CA ILE A 26 -0.12 5.30 -26.83
C ILE A 26 0.92 4.72 -25.90
N GLU A 27 1.66 3.72 -26.38
CA GLU A 27 2.79 3.19 -25.65
C GLU A 27 3.88 4.27 -25.57
N LEU A 28 4.23 4.64 -24.35
CA LEU A 28 5.29 5.61 -24.10
C LEU A 28 6.63 4.89 -24.10
N LYS A 29 7.57 5.33 -24.94
CA LYS A 29 8.92 4.75 -24.99
C LYS A 29 9.62 4.89 -23.64
N ASP A 30 10.47 3.92 -23.28
CA ASP A 30 11.22 3.92 -22.02
C ASP A 30 12.02 5.20 -21.77
N GLN A 31 12.53 5.83 -22.83
CA GLN A 31 13.25 7.09 -22.75
C GLN A 31 12.34 8.27 -22.32
N GLU A 32 11.09 8.28 -22.77
CA GLU A 32 10.09 9.27 -22.35
C GLU A 32 9.63 8.98 -20.91
N LEU A 33 9.44 7.70 -20.56
CA LEU A 33 9.17 7.29 -19.17
C LEU A 33 10.33 7.60 -18.21
N ALA A 34 11.58 7.53 -18.68
CA ALA A 34 12.75 7.90 -17.89
C ALA A 34 12.76 9.41 -17.56
N ASN A 35 12.33 10.25 -18.49
CA ASN A 35 12.16 11.70 -18.25
C ASN A 35 10.99 12.01 -17.31
N LEU A 36 9.99 11.12 -17.21
CA LEU A 36 8.88 11.24 -16.25
C LEU A 36 9.26 10.76 -14.83
N ARG A 37 10.12 9.73 -14.71
CA ARG A 37 10.62 9.21 -13.42
C ARG A 37 11.55 10.16 -12.66
N GLY A 38 12.07 11.19 -13.32
CA GLY A 38 13.08 12.13 -12.77
C GLY A 38 12.54 13.47 -12.27
N ARG A 39 11.22 13.65 -12.08
CA ARG A 39 10.67 14.92 -11.56
C ARG A 39 10.80 14.97 -10.03
N TYR A 40 12.04 15.08 -9.58
CA TYR A 40 12.39 15.18 -8.17
C TYR A 40 11.75 16.41 -7.53
N VAL A 41 11.29 16.25 -6.29
CA VAL A 41 11.24 17.37 -5.35
C VAL A 41 12.63 18.01 -5.32
N MET A 42 12.72 19.28 -5.70
CA MET A 42 14.02 19.97 -5.69
C MET A 42 14.67 19.82 -4.31
N PRO A 43 16.00 19.63 -4.23
CA PRO A 43 16.72 19.64 -2.96
C PRO A 43 16.32 20.83 -2.08
N GLY A 44 16.09 20.59 -0.79
CA GLY A 44 15.65 21.61 0.17
C GLY A 44 14.14 21.86 0.26
N ARG A 45 13.32 21.16 -0.55
CA ARG A 45 11.86 21.26 -0.49
C ARG A 45 11.18 20.22 0.39
N ILE A 46 11.78 19.09 0.73
CA ILE A 46 11.18 18.18 1.74
C ILE A 46 11.51 18.74 3.12
N VAL A 47 10.48 19.03 3.91
CA VAL A 47 10.59 19.43 5.31
C VAL A 47 10.59 18.20 6.21
N SER A 48 9.74 17.21 5.90
CA SER A 48 9.73 15.95 6.62
C SER A 48 9.18 14.80 5.78
N PHE A 49 9.55 13.60 6.19
CA PHE A 49 9.18 12.33 5.60
C PHE A 49 8.78 11.38 6.72
N GLY A 50 7.59 10.81 6.64
CA GLY A 50 7.04 9.89 7.62
C GLY A 50 6.54 8.62 6.95
N ILE A 51 6.76 7.48 7.59
CA ILE A 51 6.20 6.19 7.20
C ILE A 51 5.41 5.65 8.38
N VAL A 52 4.20 5.17 8.10
CA VAL A 52 3.41 4.37 9.02
C VAL A 52 3.09 3.06 8.32
N MET A 53 3.44 1.94 8.91
CA MET A 53 3.09 0.61 8.43
C MET A 53 2.29 -0.10 9.50
N SER A 54 1.16 -0.70 9.14
CA SER A 54 0.35 -1.49 10.07
C SER A 54 -0.04 -2.81 9.42
N SER A 55 0.30 -3.91 10.07
CA SER A 55 -0.12 -5.25 9.66
C SER A 55 -0.90 -5.89 10.79
N THR A 56 -2.09 -6.43 10.49
CA THR A 56 -2.94 -7.12 11.45
C THR A 56 -3.53 -8.38 10.84
N TRP A 57 -3.71 -9.39 11.69
CA TRP A 57 -4.45 -10.60 11.41
C TRP A 57 -5.47 -10.82 12.50
N GLN A 58 -6.72 -10.98 12.12
CA GLN A 58 -7.82 -11.38 12.98
C GLN A 58 -8.26 -12.78 12.59
N ASN A 59 -8.27 -13.70 13.57
CA ASN A 59 -8.80 -15.04 13.36
C ASN A 59 -10.34 -15.04 13.43
N ALA A 60 -10.96 -16.17 13.11
CA ALA A 60 -12.41 -16.30 13.14
C ALA A 60 -13.03 -16.24 14.55
N LYS A 61 -12.22 -16.35 15.63
CA LYS A 61 -12.62 -16.10 17.02
C LYS A 61 -12.63 -14.61 17.39
N GLY A 62 -12.07 -13.77 16.53
CA GLY A 62 -11.90 -12.34 16.73
C GLY A 62 -10.65 -11.96 17.52
N ASP A 63 -9.76 -12.91 17.82
CA ASP A 63 -8.44 -12.54 18.34
C ASP A 63 -7.67 -11.81 17.24
N VAL A 64 -7.01 -10.71 17.58
CA VAL A 64 -6.24 -9.89 16.66
C VAL A 64 -4.79 -9.83 17.13
N ILE A 65 -3.88 -10.14 16.22
CA ILE A 65 -2.44 -9.91 16.39
C ILE A 65 -1.95 -8.96 15.29
N GLY A 66 -0.97 -8.13 15.61
CA GLY A 66 -0.36 -7.24 14.62
C GLY A 66 0.63 -6.28 15.21
N ALA A 67 1.13 -5.37 14.39
CA ALA A 67 1.94 -4.27 14.85
C ALA A 67 1.77 -3.05 13.95
N THR A 68 2.00 -1.89 14.55
CA THR A 68 2.20 -0.64 13.83
C THR A 68 3.65 -0.22 13.98
N SER A 69 4.32 0.06 12.86
CA SER A 69 5.68 0.58 12.81
C SER A 69 5.68 1.99 12.22
N THR A 70 6.34 2.93 12.89
CA THR A 70 6.44 4.32 12.47
C THR A 70 7.89 4.76 12.33
N LEU A 71 8.19 5.53 11.29
CA LEU A 71 9.46 6.23 11.11
C LEU A 71 9.15 7.67 10.74
N GLN A 72 9.79 8.63 11.40
CA GLN A 72 9.73 10.04 11.02
C GLN A 72 11.14 10.58 10.85
N VAL A 73 11.38 11.24 9.73
CA VAL A 73 12.62 11.92 9.39
C VAL A 73 12.30 13.39 9.11
N GLN A 74 13.04 14.27 9.77
CA GLN A 74 13.01 15.72 9.59
C GLN A 74 14.44 16.26 9.68
N GLN A 75 14.63 17.55 9.41
CA GLN A 75 15.98 18.16 9.38
C GLN A 75 16.78 17.93 10.68
N SER A 76 16.12 17.88 11.84
CA SER A 76 16.77 17.63 13.14
C SER A 76 16.97 16.14 13.46
N THR A 77 16.54 15.21 12.59
CA THR A 77 16.69 13.77 12.83
C THR A 77 18.14 13.35 12.64
N ILE A 78 18.82 13.06 13.74
CA ILE A 78 20.23 12.59 13.72
C ILE A 78 20.30 11.10 13.36
N LYS A 79 19.34 10.30 13.84
CA LYS A 79 19.29 8.86 13.62
C LYS A 79 17.87 8.42 13.26
N PRO A 80 17.58 8.08 12.00
CA PRO A 80 16.31 7.48 11.60
C PRO A 80 16.12 6.13 12.30
N GLN A 81 15.00 5.94 12.99
CA GLN A 81 14.67 4.69 13.67
C GLN A 81 13.18 4.39 13.56
N PHE A 82 12.85 3.11 13.45
CA PHE A 82 11.47 2.67 13.55
C PHE A 82 11.06 2.54 15.01
N TYR A 83 9.83 2.92 15.32
CA TYR A 83 9.16 2.66 16.57
C TYR A 83 8.04 1.67 16.31
N VAL A 84 7.86 0.69 17.20
CA VAL A 84 6.93 -0.41 16.99
C VAL A 84 6.00 -0.53 18.18
N SER A 85 4.71 -0.47 17.90
CA SER A 85 3.63 -0.75 18.84
C SER A 85 2.97 -2.06 18.47
N MET A 86 3.06 -3.04 19.37
CA MET A 86 2.41 -4.34 19.18
C MET A 86 0.90 -4.22 19.42
N ILE A 87 0.12 -4.97 18.64
CA ILE A 87 -1.33 -5.10 18.74
C ILE A 87 -1.61 -6.52 19.18
N ASP A 88 -2.17 -6.66 20.37
CA ASP A 88 -2.66 -7.92 20.91
C ASP A 88 -4.05 -7.66 21.51
N ARG A 89 -5.08 -8.21 20.86
CA ARG A 89 -6.47 -8.07 21.32
C ARG A 89 -7.12 -9.44 21.33
N LYS A 90 -7.71 -9.81 22.46
CA LYS A 90 -8.52 -11.03 22.58
C LYS A 90 -9.92 -10.80 22.00
N GLY A 91 -10.42 -11.78 21.26
CA GLY A 91 -11.76 -11.77 20.70
C GLY A 91 -12.84 -11.99 21.76
N ALA A 92 -14.09 -11.62 21.44
CA ALA A 92 -15.24 -11.77 22.33
C ALA A 92 -15.74 -13.24 22.47
N GLY A 93 -15.10 -14.20 21.81
CA GLY A 93 -15.17 -15.62 22.17
C GLY A 93 -16.44 -16.38 21.82
N THR A 94 -17.26 -15.91 20.87
CA THR A 94 -18.51 -16.60 20.48
C THR A 94 -18.44 -17.34 19.13
N ALA A 95 -17.23 -17.57 18.60
CA ALA A 95 -17.12 -18.27 17.34
C ALA A 95 -17.37 -19.79 17.48
N PRO A 96 -18.07 -20.44 16.53
CA PRO A 96 -18.31 -21.88 16.55
C PRO A 96 -16.98 -22.65 16.58
N SER A 97 -16.97 -23.87 17.13
CA SER A 97 -15.75 -24.70 17.24
C SER A 97 -15.03 -24.93 15.90
N SER A 98 -15.77 -24.89 14.79
CA SER A 98 -15.25 -24.93 13.41
C SER A 98 -14.41 -23.71 13.02
N ALA A 99 -14.57 -22.57 13.69
CA ALA A 99 -13.80 -21.34 13.47
C ALA A 99 -12.34 -21.45 13.95
N SER A 100 -12.00 -22.51 14.69
CA SER A 100 -10.65 -22.80 15.15
C SER A 100 -10.00 -24.00 14.47
N ALA A 101 -10.70 -24.63 13.51
CA ALA A 101 -10.18 -25.75 12.76
C ALA A 101 -8.92 -25.36 11.99
N ALA A 102 -8.07 -26.33 11.72
CA ALA A 102 -6.86 -26.07 10.94
C ALA A 102 -7.20 -25.69 9.50
N GLY A 103 -6.45 -24.74 8.93
CA GLY A 103 -6.56 -24.41 7.52
C GLY A 103 -6.14 -25.60 6.67
N THR A 104 -6.99 -25.96 5.70
CA THR A 104 -6.78 -27.09 4.79
C THR A 104 -6.72 -26.67 3.33
N GLY A 105 -6.96 -25.39 3.05
CA GLY A 105 -6.91 -24.83 1.72
C GLY A 105 -5.50 -24.87 1.15
N VAL A 106 -5.42 -24.97 -0.17
CA VAL A 106 -4.17 -24.94 -0.93
C VAL A 106 -4.22 -23.75 -1.87
N VAL A 107 -3.18 -22.91 -1.82
CA VAL A 107 -2.95 -21.87 -2.82
C VAL A 107 -1.79 -22.31 -3.71
N THR A 108 -1.89 -22.07 -5.02
CA THR A 108 -0.84 -22.42 -5.99
C THR A 108 -0.49 -21.20 -6.82
N GLY A 109 0.80 -21.04 -7.15
CA GLY A 109 1.32 -19.90 -7.90
C GLY A 109 1.78 -18.72 -7.03
N GLY A 110 2.35 -17.70 -7.67
CA GLY A 110 2.82 -16.49 -7.01
C GLY A 110 4.24 -16.53 -6.42
N ASN A 111 5.03 -17.58 -6.72
CA ASN A 111 6.40 -17.73 -6.19
C ASN A 111 7.34 -16.58 -6.58
N GLY A 112 7.13 -15.92 -7.72
CA GLY A 112 7.94 -14.78 -8.16
C GLY A 112 7.54 -13.44 -7.53
N LEU A 113 6.36 -13.35 -6.92
CA LEU A 113 5.79 -12.07 -6.45
C LEU A 113 6.47 -11.50 -5.20
N THR A 114 7.48 -12.20 -4.66
CA THR A 114 8.30 -11.73 -3.52
C THR A 114 9.63 -11.11 -3.96
N THR A 115 9.96 -11.20 -5.25
CA THR A 115 11.24 -10.75 -5.84
C THR A 115 11.10 -9.52 -6.74
N THR A 116 9.89 -8.99 -6.86
CA THR A 116 9.58 -7.80 -7.64
C THR A 116 10.09 -6.53 -6.97
N GLU A 117 10.46 -5.54 -7.80
CA GLU A 117 10.78 -4.18 -7.35
C GLU A 117 9.55 -3.25 -7.47
N GLY A 118 9.51 -2.21 -6.66
CA GLY A 118 8.41 -1.24 -6.62
C GLY A 118 7.36 -1.58 -5.56
N VAL A 119 6.08 -1.48 -5.89
CA VAL A 119 4.97 -1.81 -4.98
C VAL A 119 4.33 -3.12 -5.44
N THR A 120 4.37 -4.13 -4.58
CA THR A 120 3.75 -5.43 -4.86
C THR A 120 2.74 -5.78 -3.79
N GLN A 121 1.50 -5.96 -4.22
CA GLN A 121 0.38 -6.29 -3.36
C GLN A 121 -0.21 -7.63 -3.79
N VAL A 122 -0.29 -8.57 -2.87
CA VAL A 122 -0.71 -9.94 -3.14
C VAL A 122 -1.71 -10.38 -2.07
N VAL A 123 -2.82 -10.93 -2.53
CA VAL A 123 -3.75 -11.70 -1.70
C VAL A 123 -3.94 -13.04 -2.40
N ARG A 124 -3.63 -14.12 -1.70
CA ARG A 124 -3.95 -15.48 -2.11
C ARG A 124 -4.81 -16.09 -1.03
N ALA A 125 -5.99 -16.57 -1.37
CA ALA A 125 -6.91 -17.11 -0.41
C ALA A 125 -7.46 -18.46 -0.89
N ALA A 126 -7.56 -19.38 0.06
CA ALA A 126 -8.38 -20.57 0.00
C ALA A 126 -9.30 -20.57 1.23
N GLY A 127 -10.40 -21.32 1.16
CA GLY A 127 -11.43 -21.32 2.21
C GLY A 127 -12.39 -20.13 2.11
N ASP A 128 -13.37 -20.13 3.01
CA ASP A 128 -14.55 -19.25 2.96
C ASP A 128 -14.46 -18.10 3.96
N ASN A 129 -15.23 -17.03 3.71
CA ASN A 129 -15.41 -15.89 4.61
C ASN A 129 -14.12 -15.16 5.00
N ASN A 130 -13.12 -15.20 4.12
CA ASN A 130 -11.88 -14.47 4.30
C ASN A 130 -11.99 -13.04 3.77
N ALA A 131 -11.34 -12.09 4.44
CA ALA A 131 -11.15 -10.73 3.98
C ALA A 131 -9.66 -10.37 4.08
N ALA A 132 -9.09 -9.82 3.02
CA ALA A 132 -7.70 -9.37 3.04
C ALA A 132 -7.58 -8.06 2.28
N TYR A 133 -6.97 -7.08 2.94
CA TYR A 133 -6.85 -5.71 2.45
C TYR A 133 -5.38 -5.28 2.47
N ASN A 134 -4.90 -4.84 1.32
CA ASN A 134 -3.59 -4.22 1.15
C ASN A 134 -3.81 -2.80 0.67
N ASN A 135 -3.21 -1.81 1.34
CA ASN A 135 -3.32 -0.42 0.91
C ASN A 135 -2.01 0.35 1.04
N VAL A 136 -1.84 1.30 0.11
CA VAL A 136 -0.72 2.24 0.10
C VAL A 136 -1.27 3.63 -0.14
N ASP A 137 -1.14 4.48 0.87
CA ASP A 137 -1.49 5.88 0.77
C ASP A 137 -0.23 6.74 0.70
N ILE A 138 -0.24 7.75 -0.16
CA ILE A 138 0.81 8.77 -0.22
C ILE A 138 0.16 10.13 0.03
N ASN A 139 0.41 10.69 1.19
CA ASN A 139 -0.04 12.01 1.58
C ASN A 139 1.07 13.01 1.35
N VAL A 140 0.85 13.95 0.43
CA VAL A 140 1.77 15.06 0.18
C VAL A 140 1.10 16.36 0.60
N THR A 141 1.64 17.02 1.61
CA THR A 141 1.14 18.31 2.09
C THR A 141 2.22 19.37 1.98
N LYS A 142 1.82 20.65 2.09
CA LYS A 142 2.75 21.76 2.14
C LYS A 142 2.69 22.45 3.50
N ALA A 143 3.84 22.66 4.12
CA ALA A 143 3.99 23.43 5.34
C ALA A 143 5.45 23.88 5.50
N ASN A 144 5.68 24.89 6.34
CA ASN A 144 7.03 25.39 6.62
C ASN A 144 7.75 24.60 7.72
N GLN A 145 7.04 23.70 8.42
CA GLN A 145 7.55 22.92 9.54
C GLN A 145 7.04 21.48 9.48
N ALA A 146 7.81 20.56 10.08
CA ALA A 146 7.41 19.17 10.21
C ALA A 146 6.24 19.05 11.21
N PRO A 147 5.29 18.13 11.00
CA PRO A 147 4.27 17.84 12.00
C PRO A 147 4.92 17.36 13.30
N ALA A 148 4.39 17.80 14.44
CA ALA A 148 4.79 17.25 15.72
C ALA A 148 4.29 15.81 15.82
N VAL A 149 5.19 14.83 15.79
CA VAL A 149 4.86 13.41 15.95
C VAL A 149 5.41 12.93 17.28
N GLN A 150 4.52 12.43 18.14
CA GLN A 150 4.94 11.63 19.29
C GLN A 150 5.19 10.21 18.82
N GLN A 151 6.46 9.80 18.85
CA GLN A 151 6.82 8.42 18.57
C GLN A 151 6.24 7.53 19.68
N GLN A 152 5.48 6.50 19.30
CA GLN A 152 4.87 5.56 20.21
C GLN A 152 5.46 4.17 19.98
N GLY A 153 5.63 3.42 21.07
CA GLY A 153 6.12 2.06 21.04
C GLY A 153 7.62 1.93 21.28
N GLN A 154 8.11 0.70 21.10
CA GLN A 154 9.50 0.33 21.35
C GLN A 154 10.37 0.67 20.13
N VAL A 155 11.58 1.20 20.37
CA VAL A 155 12.57 1.41 19.32
C VAL A 155 13.00 0.06 18.74
N LEU A 156 12.91 -0.07 17.41
CA LEU A 156 13.43 -1.19 16.64
C LEU A 156 14.81 -0.84 16.10
N ALA A 157 15.86 -1.20 16.84
CA ALA A 157 17.23 -1.01 16.37
C ALA A 157 17.56 -1.93 15.18
N ALA A 158 18.56 -1.55 14.38
CA ALA A 158 19.01 -2.38 13.26
C ALA A 158 19.48 -3.76 13.76
N GLY A 159 19.06 -4.82 13.06
CA GLY A 159 19.33 -6.21 13.44
C GLY A 159 18.41 -6.77 14.53
N GLN A 160 17.57 -5.94 15.17
CA GLN A 160 16.63 -6.42 16.18
C GLN A 160 15.38 -7.01 15.55
N THR A 161 14.80 -7.97 16.27
CA THR A 161 13.47 -8.52 16.00
C THR A 161 12.64 -8.45 17.28
N LEU A 162 11.44 -7.87 17.19
CA LEU A 162 10.42 -7.93 18.22
C LEU A 162 9.46 -9.06 17.89
N VAL A 163 9.02 -9.80 18.90
CA VAL A 163 8.11 -10.94 18.74
C VAL A 163 6.90 -10.79 19.65
N GLY A 164 5.77 -11.32 19.21
CA GLY A 164 4.54 -11.40 20.01
C GLY A 164 3.71 -12.59 19.56
N GLU A 165 2.92 -13.15 20.45
CA GLU A 165 2.07 -14.31 20.16
C GLU A 165 0.76 -14.21 20.92
N ASN A 166 -0.33 -14.66 20.30
CA ASN A 166 -1.64 -14.81 20.95
C ASN A 166 -2.49 -15.88 20.24
N GLY A 167 -3.79 -15.93 20.53
CA GLY A 167 -4.72 -16.89 19.93
C GLY A 167 -4.90 -16.78 18.40
N ALA A 168 -4.50 -15.67 17.78
CA ALA A 168 -4.54 -15.47 16.33
C ALA A 168 -3.28 -15.99 15.63
N GLY A 169 -2.12 -16.04 16.30
CA GLY A 169 -0.87 -16.43 15.67
C GLY A 169 0.38 -15.94 16.40
N ALA A 170 1.49 -16.00 15.67
CA ALA A 170 2.77 -15.41 16.04
C ALA A 170 3.09 -14.24 15.11
N LEU A 171 3.73 -13.21 15.66
CA LEU A 171 4.13 -11.99 14.98
C LEU A 171 5.63 -11.77 15.21
N SER A 172 6.32 -11.33 14.16
CA SER A 172 7.66 -10.78 14.27
C SER A 172 7.79 -9.46 13.50
N VAL A 173 8.48 -8.49 14.08
CA VAL A 173 8.82 -7.22 13.46
C VAL A 173 10.33 -7.05 13.50
N SER A 174 10.96 -7.04 12.33
CA SER A 174 12.42 -7.03 12.20
C SER A 174 12.92 -5.83 11.40
N SER A 175 14.11 -5.35 11.73
CA SER A 175 14.81 -4.30 10.97
C SER A 175 16.12 -4.86 10.40
N SER A 176 16.28 -4.81 9.09
CA SER A 176 17.52 -5.21 8.39
C SER A 176 18.49 -4.03 8.17
N GLY A 177 18.26 -2.90 8.86
CA GLY A 177 19.07 -1.68 8.72
C GLY A 177 18.73 -0.81 7.49
N VAL A 178 18.22 -1.41 6.41
CA VAL A 178 17.74 -0.71 5.19
C VAL A 178 16.22 -0.78 5.02
N GLY A 179 15.50 -1.35 5.99
CA GLY A 179 14.07 -1.57 5.92
C GLY A 179 13.47 -2.16 7.18
N VAL A 180 12.15 -2.32 7.16
CA VAL A 180 11.36 -2.98 8.21
C VAL A 180 10.49 -4.07 7.58
N GLN A 181 10.34 -5.18 8.29
CA GLN A 181 9.49 -6.30 7.89
C GLN A 181 8.63 -6.75 9.06
N LEU A 182 7.33 -6.78 8.84
CA LEU A 182 6.31 -7.34 9.72
C LEU A 182 5.90 -8.69 9.13
N ASN A 183 5.99 -9.75 9.93
CA ASN A 183 5.53 -11.08 9.58
C ASN A 183 4.49 -11.55 10.59
N ILE A 184 3.38 -12.07 10.11
CA ILE A 184 2.39 -12.76 10.93
C ILE A 184 2.26 -14.17 10.39
N ASN A 185 2.38 -15.17 11.26
CA ASN A 185 2.05 -16.56 10.99
C ASN A 185 0.81 -16.90 11.81
N ALA A 186 -0.32 -17.12 11.14
CA ALA A 186 -1.57 -17.38 11.82
C ALA A 186 -1.59 -18.79 12.43
N SER A 187 -2.18 -18.92 13.61
CA SER A 187 -2.28 -20.21 14.30
C SER A 187 -3.01 -21.25 13.47
N ASN A 188 -2.80 -22.53 13.76
CA ASN A 188 -3.52 -23.66 13.16
C ASN A 188 -3.47 -23.70 11.63
N ASN A 189 -2.34 -23.32 11.02
CA ASN A 189 -2.18 -23.32 9.56
C ASN A 189 -3.22 -22.44 8.84
N GLN A 190 -3.70 -21.38 9.48
CA GLN A 190 -4.71 -20.50 8.88
C GLN A 190 -4.13 -19.61 7.77
N GLY A 191 -2.81 -19.42 7.73
CA GLY A 191 -2.12 -18.66 6.71
C GLY A 191 -1.01 -17.77 7.27
N SER A 192 -0.57 -16.81 6.48
CA SER A 192 0.48 -15.86 6.85
C SER A 192 0.34 -14.51 6.16
N SER A 193 0.89 -13.46 6.76
CA SER A 193 1.01 -12.13 6.17
C SER A 193 2.45 -11.63 6.29
N VAL A 194 2.95 -11.00 5.23
CA VAL A 194 4.26 -10.34 5.18
C VAL A 194 4.07 -8.94 4.63
N GLN A 195 4.46 -7.94 5.42
CA GLN A 195 4.55 -6.56 4.98
C GLN A 195 5.98 -6.07 5.16
N ARG A 196 6.63 -5.69 4.06
CA ARG A 196 8.04 -5.29 4.05
C ARG A 196 8.22 -4.00 3.29
N LEU A 197 8.96 -3.06 3.87
CA LEU A 197 9.50 -1.89 3.19
C LEU A 197 11.02 -1.96 3.30
N ALA A 198 11.72 -2.10 2.17
CA ALA A 198 13.17 -2.22 2.12
C ALA A 198 13.72 -1.68 0.78
N GLN A 199 15.04 -1.83 0.57
CA GLN A 199 15.63 -1.64 -0.75
C GLN A 199 14.97 -2.61 -1.75
N GLY A 200 14.37 -2.06 -2.81
CA GLY A 200 13.50 -2.79 -3.73
C GLY A 200 12.02 -2.42 -3.63
N GLY A 201 11.59 -1.74 -2.56
CA GLY A 201 10.26 -1.13 -2.46
C GLY A 201 9.37 -1.74 -1.38
N LEU A 202 8.07 -1.75 -1.62
CA LEU A 202 7.04 -2.19 -0.69
C LEU A 202 6.42 -3.51 -1.14
N LEU A 203 6.43 -4.50 -0.26
CA LEU A 203 5.72 -5.77 -0.42
C LEU A 203 4.62 -5.86 0.65
N GLN A 204 3.41 -6.20 0.21
CA GLN A 204 2.26 -6.55 1.06
C GLN A 204 1.68 -7.87 0.54
N ASN A 205 1.94 -8.97 1.23
CA ASN A 205 1.54 -10.30 0.80
C ASN A 205 0.76 -11.00 1.91
N SER A 206 -0.45 -11.46 1.61
CA SER A 206 -1.24 -12.28 2.51
C SER A 206 -1.65 -13.57 1.83
N THR A 207 -1.46 -14.67 2.54
CA THR A 207 -1.85 -16.01 2.14
C THR A 207 -2.80 -16.58 3.18
N LEU A 208 -4.02 -16.91 2.80
CA LEU A 208 -5.08 -17.41 3.66
C LEU A 208 -5.40 -18.85 3.25
N LEU A 209 -5.35 -19.78 4.19
CA LEU A 209 -5.53 -21.22 3.95
C LEU A 209 -6.75 -21.80 4.68
N GLY A 210 -7.24 -21.10 5.71
CA GLY A 210 -8.45 -21.48 6.44
C GLY A 210 -9.58 -20.48 6.23
N ASN A 211 -10.62 -20.59 7.07
CA ASN A 211 -11.83 -19.77 6.94
C ASN A 211 -11.85 -18.58 7.91
N GLY A 212 -12.61 -17.55 7.58
CA GLY A 212 -13.00 -16.49 8.53
C GLY A 212 -11.85 -15.59 9.00
N ASN A 213 -10.77 -15.48 8.23
CA ASN A 213 -9.64 -14.63 8.59
C ASN A 213 -9.82 -13.22 8.02
N LEU A 214 -9.41 -12.21 8.78
CA LEU A 214 -9.38 -10.83 8.33
C LEU A 214 -7.97 -10.26 8.46
N VAL A 215 -7.40 -9.84 7.33
CA VAL A 215 -6.01 -9.36 7.24
C VAL A 215 -5.99 -7.94 6.72
N ASN A 216 -5.28 -7.04 7.38
CA ASN A 216 -5.03 -5.69 6.87
C ASN A 216 -3.54 -5.39 6.89
N ASN A 217 -3.00 -5.01 5.74
CA ASN A 217 -1.66 -4.45 5.59
C ASN A 217 -1.80 -3.05 4.98
N VAL A 218 -1.49 -2.03 5.76
CA VAL A 218 -1.60 -0.64 5.33
C VAL A 218 -0.24 0.01 5.45
N THR A 219 0.19 0.71 4.41
CA THR A 219 1.37 1.58 4.43
C THR A 219 0.92 2.98 4.08
N THR A 220 1.26 3.96 4.90
CA THR A 220 1.06 5.36 4.62
C THR A 220 2.40 6.06 4.56
N LEU A 221 2.66 6.72 3.44
CA LEU A 221 3.78 7.62 3.27
C LEU A 221 3.30 9.06 3.42
N ASN A 222 3.92 9.80 4.33
CA ASN A 222 3.61 11.20 4.57
C ASN A 222 4.82 12.06 4.17
N VAL A 223 4.62 12.98 3.23
CA VAL A 223 5.66 13.91 2.77
C VAL A 223 5.16 15.31 3.01
N VAL A 224 5.91 16.07 3.81
CA VAL A 224 5.66 17.50 3.96
C VAL A 224 6.68 18.24 3.12
N MET A 225 6.17 18.98 2.14
CA MET A 225 6.96 19.87 1.31
C MET A 225 6.94 21.29 1.89
N ARG A 226 8.03 22.02 1.71
CA ARG A 226 8.11 23.43 2.05
C ARG A 226 7.11 24.20 1.22
N GLU A 227 6.32 25.05 1.87
CA GLU A 227 5.46 25.99 1.16
C GLU A 227 6.36 26.93 0.33
N SER A 228 6.05 27.05 -0.95
CA SER A 228 6.93 27.78 -1.87
C SER A 228 6.70 29.27 -1.69
N VAL A 229 7.68 30.02 -1.18
CA VAL A 229 7.77 31.44 -1.53
C VAL A 229 8.16 31.49 -3.01
N PRO A 230 7.51 32.28 -3.88
CA PRO A 230 7.84 32.33 -5.30
C PRO A 230 9.30 32.76 -5.45
N THR A 231 10.17 31.82 -5.81
CA THR A 231 11.56 32.06 -6.15
C THR A 231 11.77 31.70 -7.61
N ALA A 232 12.73 32.33 -8.29
CA ALA A 232 13.00 32.09 -9.71
C ALA A 232 13.19 30.60 -10.08
N ALA A 233 13.69 29.78 -9.14
CA ALA A 233 13.80 28.33 -9.29
C ALA A 233 12.44 27.60 -9.41
N SER A 234 11.39 28.09 -8.74
CA SER A 234 10.02 27.53 -8.83
C SER A 234 9.35 27.77 -10.18
N LEU A 235 9.66 28.91 -10.83
CA LEU A 235 9.20 29.23 -12.18
C LEU A 235 9.83 28.30 -13.21
N ASN A 236 11.14 28.04 -13.13
CA ASN A 236 11.81 27.09 -14.02
C ASN A 236 11.27 25.66 -13.89
N GLY A 237 11.03 25.18 -12.67
CA GLY A 237 10.41 23.87 -12.46
C GLY A 237 8.98 23.78 -13.00
N SER A 238 8.19 24.84 -12.88
CA SER A 238 6.82 24.90 -13.43
C SER A 238 6.84 24.95 -14.96
N LEU A 239 7.78 25.70 -15.55
CA LEU A 239 8.02 25.75 -16.99
C LEU A 239 8.48 24.39 -17.55
N ASP A 240 9.36 23.68 -16.85
CA ASP A 240 9.78 22.33 -17.23
C ASP A 240 8.66 21.30 -17.06
N GLN A 241 7.78 21.45 -16.06
CA GLN A 241 6.56 20.66 -15.97
C GLN A 241 5.63 20.91 -17.16
N LEU A 242 5.48 22.17 -17.58
CA LEU A 242 4.67 22.58 -18.72
C LEU A 242 5.23 22.09 -20.07
N LYS A 243 6.56 21.96 -20.21
CA LYS A 243 7.20 21.41 -21.42
C LYS A 243 6.75 19.98 -21.69
N GLY A 244 6.55 19.16 -20.66
CA GLY A 244 6.02 17.79 -20.82
C GLY A 244 4.51 17.70 -21.03
N LEU A 245 3.76 18.80 -20.84
CA LEU A 245 2.33 18.90 -21.18
C LEU A 245 2.10 19.41 -22.61
N ARG A 246 3.16 19.81 -23.32
CA ARG A 246 3.10 19.94 -24.77
C ARG A 246 3.04 18.51 -25.31
N THR A 247 1.83 18.02 -25.53
CA THR A 247 1.58 17.00 -26.54
C THR A 247 2.36 17.45 -27.77
N PHE A 248 3.35 16.67 -28.20
CA PHE A 248 3.82 16.77 -29.58
C PHE A 248 2.61 16.44 -30.43
N GLY A 249 1.91 17.48 -30.88
CA GLY A 249 0.63 17.38 -31.57
C GLY A 249 0.83 16.99 -33.03
N TYR A 250 -0.07 16.11 -33.46
CA TYR A 250 -0.39 15.59 -34.79
C TYR A 250 0.48 14.44 -35.32
#